data_AF-A0A6V7S4L6-F1
#
_entry.id   AF-A0A6V7S4L6-F1
#
_cell.length_a   1.000
_cell.length_b   1.000
_cell.length_c   1.000
_cell.angle_alpha   90.00
_cell.angle_beta   90.00
_cell.angle_gamma   90.00
#
_symmetry.space_group_name_H-M   'P 1'
#
loop_
_entity.id
_entity.type
_entity.pdbx_description
1 polymer ?
#
loop_
_entity_poly.entity_id
_entity_poly.type
_entity_poly.pdbx_seq_one_letter_code
_entity_poly.pdbx_strand_id
1 'polypeptide(L)'
;MEQMNQEPGKNEEENFRAQVDDINNIDKEFSDLQKLKMMNDGADMQMNQGGAPDSHEMEQEEINNRSIFVGNVDYSTQPEELQSLFSECGVINRVTILVNKNTGHSKGYAYIEFADPSSVRTALSLSESFFKKRQIKVCSKRRNIPGFNRPRMSAFRGRVMKSPLSSRGRFGLRQPSFRPFYRGRGAYKKVVTNPYERT
;
A
#
# COMPACT_ATOMS: atom_id res chain seq x y z
N MET A 1 -24.93 81.09 25.01
CA MET A 1 -25.29 79.75 25.51
C MET A 1 -26.48 79.29 24.69
N GLU A 2 -26.59 78.11 24.10
CA GLU A 2 -25.74 76.94 23.97
C GLU A 2 -26.59 75.94 23.17
N GLN A 3 -26.07 75.42 22.04
CA GLN A 3 -26.41 74.11 21.45
C GLN A 3 -27.88 73.89 20.95
N MET A 4 -28.20 73.04 19.98
CA MET A 4 -27.52 71.87 19.42
C MET A 4 -28.18 71.46 18.09
N ASN A 5 -27.38 70.84 17.23
CA ASN A 5 -27.71 70.30 15.91
C ASN A 5 -28.69 69.12 15.97
N GLN A 6 -29.48 68.93 14.92
CA GLN A 6 -30.22 67.71 14.67
C GLN A 6 -29.84 67.18 13.27
N GLU A 7 -29.03 66.12 13.22
CA GLU A 7 -28.53 65.51 11.99
C GLU A 7 -29.51 64.46 11.41
N PRO A 8 -29.82 64.51 10.10
CA PRO A 8 -30.57 63.46 9.41
C PRO A 8 -29.59 62.46 8.75
N GLY A 9 -29.28 61.36 9.43
CA GLY A 9 -28.33 60.38 8.85
C GLY A 9 -28.36 58.96 9.40
N LYS A 10 -29.32 58.60 10.28
CA LYS A 10 -29.27 57.30 11.00
C LYS A 10 -30.19 56.21 10.44
N ASN A 11 -31.09 56.51 9.51
CA ASN A 11 -32.10 55.54 9.06
C ASN A 11 -31.69 54.74 7.81
N GLU A 12 -30.63 55.18 7.10
CA GLU A 12 -30.22 54.54 5.84
C GLU A 12 -29.17 53.44 6.08
N GLU A 13 -28.34 53.59 7.12
CA GLU A 13 -27.27 52.65 7.48
C GLU A 13 -27.79 51.38 8.18
N GLU A 14 -28.87 51.50 8.97
CA GLU A 14 -29.56 50.35 9.58
C GLU A 14 -30.29 49.50 8.53
N ASN A 15 -30.90 50.13 7.51
CA ASN A 15 -31.56 49.44 6.42
C ASN A 15 -30.54 48.68 5.53
N PHE A 16 -29.34 49.24 5.33
CA PHE A 16 -28.29 48.57 4.56
C PHE A 16 -27.68 47.38 5.33
N ARG A 17 -27.51 47.51 6.66
CA ARG A 17 -27.07 46.39 7.51
C ARG A 17 -28.09 45.25 7.56
N ALA A 18 -29.38 45.57 7.72
CA ALA A 18 -30.44 44.57 7.67
C ALA A 18 -30.46 43.83 6.33
N GLN A 19 -30.29 44.55 5.21
CA GLN A 19 -30.25 43.96 3.87
C GLN A 19 -29.02 43.04 3.64
N VAL A 20 -27.87 43.36 4.23
CA VAL A 20 -26.66 42.52 4.16
C VAL A 20 -26.80 41.27 5.03
N ASP A 21 -27.43 41.39 6.20
CA ASP A 21 -27.70 40.26 7.09
C ASP A 21 -28.71 39.28 6.47
N ASP A 22 -29.71 39.79 5.75
CA ASP A 22 -30.66 38.96 4.99
C ASP A 22 -29.97 38.16 3.87
N ILE A 23 -29.01 38.75 3.16
CA ILE A 23 -28.21 38.06 2.12
C ILE A 23 -27.34 36.96 2.73
N ASN A 24 -26.68 37.24 3.87
CA ASN A 24 -25.84 36.27 4.56
C ASN A 24 -26.65 35.09 5.13
N ASN A 25 -27.90 35.32 5.52
CA ASN A 25 -28.81 34.28 6.00
C ASN A 25 -29.28 33.37 4.85
N ILE A 26 -29.53 33.93 3.66
CA ILE A 26 -29.88 33.14 2.46
C ILE A 26 -28.72 32.22 2.04
N ASP A 27 -27.46 32.69 2.11
CA ASP A 27 -26.29 31.88 1.79
C ASP A 27 -26.10 30.69 2.76
N LYS A 28 -26.42 30.89 4.05
CA LYS A 28 -26.44 29.80 5.04
C LYS A 28 -27.55 28.79 4.76
N GLU A 29 -28.75 29.26 4.46
CA GLU A 29 -29.87 28.38 4.13
C GLU A 29 -29.60 27.55 2.86
N PHE A 30 -28.92 28.13 1.86
CA PHE A 30 -28.52 27.40 0.65
C PHE A 30 -27.47 26.31 0.93
N SER A 31 -26.47 26.61 1.78
CA SER A 31 -25.48 25.63 2.25
C SER A 31 -26.13 24.49 3.03
N ASP A 32 -27.08 24.80 3.91
CA ASP A 32 -27.72 23.81 4.78
C ASP A 32 -28.72 22.94 3.99
N LEU A 33 -29.41 23.50 3.00
CA LEU A 33 -30.20 22.73 2.03
C LEU A 33 -29.33 21.82 1.17
N GLN A 34 -28.13 22.27 0.78
CA GLN A 34 -27.17 21.43 0.05
C GLN A 34 -26.68 20.26 0.92
N LYS A 35 -26.39 20.49 2.21
CA LYS A 35 -26.04 19.42 3.16
C LYS A 35 -27.19 18.44 3.40
N LEU A 36 -28.42 18.93 3.51
CA LEU A 36 -29.61 18.07 3.69
C LEU A 36 -29.86 17.19 2.46
N LYS A 37 -29.61 17.72 1.25
CA LYS A 37 -29.68 16.95 0.01
C LYS A 37 -28.60 15.85 -0.03
N MET A 38 -27.37 16.18 0.41
CA MET A 38 -26.27 15.20 0.52
C MET A 38 -26.51 14.14 1.61
N MET A 39 -27.34 14.41 2.63
CA MET A 39 -27.76 13.42 3.63
C MET A 39 -28.86 12.48 3.11
N ASN A 40 -29.82 12.98 2.31
CA ASN A 40 -30.87 12.14 1.72
C ASN A 40 -30.33 11.18 0.65
N ASP A 41 -29.37 11.60 -0.17
CA ASP A 41 -28.72 10.72 -1.15
C ASP A 41 -27.84 9.64 -0.47
N GLY A 42 -27.53 9.80 0.83
CA GLY A 42 -26.80 8.82 1.64
C GLY A 42 -27.68 7.77 2.32
N ALA A 43 -29.02 7.93 2.34
CA ALA A 43 -29.94 7.06 3.07
C ALA A 43 -30.43 5.83 2.27
N ASP A 44 -30.20 5.79 0.95
CA ASP A 44 -30.70 4.72 0.06
C ASP A 44 -29.65 3.65 -0.32
N MET A 45 -28.49 3.61 0.34
CA MET A 45 -27.47 2.58 0.09
C MET A 45 -27.22 1.69 1.30
N GLN A 46 -28.23 0.90 1.67
CA GLN A 46 -28.04 -0.26 2.55
C GLN A 46 -28.10 -1.56 1.74
N MET A 47 -27.04 -2.37 1.88
CA MET A 47 -26.84 -3.77 1.42
C MET A 47 -26.13 -3.99 0.07
N ASN A 48 -24.87 -3.54 -0.07
CA ASN A 48 -23.86 -4.36 -0.75
C ASN A 48 -22.46 -4.07 -0.16
N GLN A 49 -21.77 -5.11 0.31
CA GLN A 49 -20.43 -4.98 0.90
C GLN A 49 -19.40 -4.64 -0.18
N GLY A 50 -19.20 -3.34 -0.41
CA GLY A 50 -18.07 -2.79 -1.12
C GLY A 50 -17.73 -1.46 -0.46
N GLY A 51 -16.81 -1.48 0.51
CA GLY A 51 -16.35 -0.25 1.16
C GLY A 51 -15.85 0.72 0.10
N ALA A 52 -16.37 1.95 0.10
CA ALA A 52 -15.77 3.02 -0.66
C ALA A 52 -14.27 3.07 -0.31
N PRO A 53 -13.37 3.17 -1.31
CA PRO A 53 -11.95 3.27 -1.02
C PRO A 53 -11.74 4.49 -0.14
N ASP A 54 -11.05 4.31 0.99
CA ASP A 54 -10.67 5.41 1.85
C ASP A 54 -9.93 6.46 0.98
N SER A 55 -10.26 7.73 1.15
CA SER A 55 -9.64 8.84 0.41
C SER A 55 -8.11 8.75 0.38
N HIS A 56 -7.53 8.27 1.48
CA HIS A 56 -6.09 8.07 1.64
C HIS A 56 -5.54 6.88 0.84
N GLU A 57 -6.35 5.85 0.56
CA GLU A 57 -5.95 4.72 -0.28
C GLU A 57 -5.89 5.12 -1.76
N MET A 58 -6.84 5.91 -2.23
CA MET A 58 -6.86 6.41 -3.61
C MET A 58 -5.63 7.28 -3.92
N GLU A 59 -5.32 8.24 -3.05
CA GLU A 59 -4.13 9.09 -3.21
C GLU A 59 -2.85 8.24 -3.21
N GLN A 60 -2.76 7.27 -2.31
CA GLN A 60 -1.59 6.39 -2.24
C GLN A 60 -1.46 5.53 -3.51
N GLU A 61 -2.56 5.08 -4.09
CA GLU A 61 -2.59 4.37 -5.37
C GLU A 61 -2.14 5.27 -6.53
N GLU A 62 -2.59 6.52 -6.60
CA GLU A 62 -2.13 7.48 -7.61
C GLU A 62 -0.62 7.74 -7.50
N ILE A 63 -0.11 7.93 -6.27
CA ILE A 63 1.33 8.05 -6.02
C ILE A 63 2.03 6.77 -6.47
N ASN A 64 1.49 5.59 -6.15
CA ASN A 64 2.08 4.31 -6.55
C ASN A 64 2.14 4.16 -8.08
N ASN A 65 1.09 4.59 -8.78
CA ASN A 65 1.00 4.54 -10.24
C ASN A 65 2.00 5.48 -10.91
N ARG A 66 2.34 6.60 -10.26
CA ARG A 66 3.38 7.55 -10.68
C ARG A 66 4.77 7.25 -10.11
N SER A 67 4.93 6.13 -9.40
CA SER A 67 6.19 5.75 -8.76
C SER A 67 6.86 4.55 -9.42
N ILE A 68 8.19 4.58 -9.40
CA ILE A 68 9.04 3.44 -9.80
C ILE A 68 9.79 2.86 -8.60
N PHE A 69 10.12 1.58 -8.73
CA PHE A 69 11.08 0.86 -7.93
C PHE A 69 12.40 0.76 -8.69
N VAL A 70 13.49 1.17 -8.05
CA VAL A 70 14.85 1.04 -8.55
C VAL A 70 15.61 0.07 -7.64
N GLY A 71 16.06 -1.04 -8.21
CA GLY A 71 16.82 -2.07 -7.52
C GLY A 71 18.26 -2.19 -8.01
N ASN A 72 19.06 -2.89 -7.21
CA ASN A 72 20.50 -3.06 -7.44
C ASN A 72 21.28 -1.73 -7.46
N VAL A 73 20.77 -0.73 -6.76
CA VAL A 73 21.42 0.58 -6.60
C VAL A 73 22.66 0.41 -5.71
N ASP A 74 23.72 1.16 -6.00
CA ASP A 74 24.93 1.11 -5.19
C ASP A 74 24.68 1.65 -3.77
N TYR A 75 25.36 1.07 -2.78
CA TYR A 75 25.16 1.41 -1.37
C TYR A 75 25.63 2.83 -1.00
N SER A 76 26.56 3.39 -1.77
CA SER A 76 27.08 4.75 -1.61
C SER A 76 26.29 5.80 -2.40
N THR A 77 25.21 5.40 -3.06
CA THR A 77 24.39 6.29 -3.88
C THR A 77 23.65 7.30 -3.03
N GLN A 78 23.72 8.56 -3.45
CA GLN A 78 22.97 9.65 -2.84
C GLN A 78 21.69 9.94 -3.63
N PRO A 79 20.63 10.47 -2.98
CA PRO A 79 19.37 10.73 -3.66
C PRO A 79 19.50 11.73 -4.81
N GLU A 80 20.41 12.69 -4.73
CA GLU A 80 20.67 13.72 -5.75
C GLU A 80 21.18 13.11 -7.06
N GLU A 81 21.96 12.03 -6.98
CA GLU A 81 22.50 11.34 -8.15
C GLU A 81 21.42 10.54 -8.87
N LEU A 82 20.54 9.88 -8.12
CA LEU A 82 19.35 9.24 -8.70
C LEU A 82 18.41 10.27 -9.30
N GLN A 83 18.24 11.41 -8.64
CA GLN A 83 17.43 12.50 -9.16
C GLN A 83 17.99 13.00 -10.50
N SER A 84 19.31 13.16 -10.61
CA SER A 84 19.98 13.58 -11.84
C SER A 84 19.88 12.55 -12.97
N LEU A 85 19.89 11.25 -12.65
CA LEU A 85 19.73 10.19 -13.63
C LEU A 85 18.31 10.13 -14.19
N PHE A 86 17.31 10.29 -13.33
CA PHE A 86 15.90 10.15 -13.70
C PHE A 86 15.23 11.48 -14.07
N SER A 87 15.91 12.61 -13.92
CA SER A 87 15.39 13.92 -14.34
C SER A 87 15.22 14.02 -15.85
N GLU A 88 16.01 13.27 -16.63
CA GLU A 88 15.87 13.16 -18.08
C GLU A 88 14.53 12.49 -18.48
N CYS A 89 13.98 11.64 -17.62
CA CYS A 89 12.71 10.96 -17.86
C CYS A 89 11.49 11.81 -17.52
N GLY A 90 11.61 12.75 -16.58
CA GLY A 90 10.53 13.64 -16.15
C GLY A 90 10.77 14.31 -14.79
N VAL A 91 9.78 15.11 -14.37
CA VAL A 91 9.84 15.85 -13.10
C VAL A 91 9.64 14.90 -11.91
N ILE A 92 10.55 14.97 -10.94
CA ILE A 92 10.58 14.11 -9.75
C ILE A 92 10.02 14.88 -8.55
N ASN A 93 9.02 14.30 -7.88
CA ASN A 93 8.48 14.83 -6.62
C ASN A 93 9.33 14.42 -5.42
N ARG A 94 9.68 13.13 -5.36
CA ARG A 94 10.35 12.55 -4.19
C ARG A 94 11.23 11.37 -4.54
N VAL A 95 12.40 11.32 -3.92
CA VAL A 95 13.30 10.15 -3.93
C VAL A 95 13.40 9.58 -2.53
N THR A 96 13.25 8.27 -2.38
CA THR A 96 13.33 7.57 -1.09
C THR A 96 14.25 6.36 -1.21
N ILE A 97 15.44 6.43 -0.59
CA ILE A 97 16.37 5.29 -0.52
C ILE A 97 16.03 4.47 0.73
N LEU A 98 15.84 3.16 0.54
CA LEU A 98 15.46 2.28 1.63
C LEU A 98 16.71 1.82 2.41
N VAL A 99 16.83 2.30 3.63
CA VAL A 99 17.91 1.90 4.56
C VAL A 99 17.45 0.78 5.50
N ASN A 100 18.38 -0.07 5.91
CA ASN A 100 18.13 -1.03 6.97
C ASN A 100 18.12 -0.31 8.32
N LYS A 101 17.01 -0.40 9.05
CA LYS A 101 16.83 0.26 10.35
C LYS A 101 17.81 -0.23 11.41
N ASN A 102 18.30 -1.47 11.31
CA ASN A 102 19.19 -2.04 12.32
C ASN A 102 20.65 -1.67 12.10
N THR A 103 21.11 -1.60 10.85
CA THR A 103 22.52 -1.35 10.53
C THR A 103 22.77 0.06 9.96
N GLY A 104 21.72 0.81 9.64
CA GLY A 104 21.82 2.10 8.96
C GLY A 104 22.26 2.02 7.48
N HIS A 105 22.70 0.85 7.02
CA HIS A 105 23.18 0.68 5.65
C HIS A 105 22.02 0.64 4.64
N SER A 106 22.22 1.26 3.48
CA SER A 106 21.33 1.20 2.33
C SER A 106 21.07 -0.25 1.92
N LYS A 107 19.82 -0.60 1.58
CA LYS A 107 19.48 -1.95 1.09
C LYS A 107 19.76 -2.15 -0.40
N GLY A 108 20.23 -1.11 -1.10
CA GLY A 108 20.39 -1.12 -2.56
C GLY A 108 19.06 -1.01 -3.32
N TYR A 109 18.04 -0.43 -2.69
CA TYR A 109 16.73 -0.18 -3.27
C TYR A 109 16.32 1.27 -3.06
N ALA A 110 15.68 1.86 -4.05
CA ALA A 110 15.10 3.19 -3.98
C ALA A 110 13.69 3.22 -4.62
N TYR A 111 12.87 4.16 -4.16
CA TYR A 111 11.61 4.53 -4.79
C TYR A 111 11.72 5.96 -5.29
N ILE A 112 11.21 6.20 -6.48
CA ILE A 112 11.16 7.53 -7.09
C ILE A 112 9.71 7.78 -7.47
N GLU A 113 9.19 8.90 -7.00
CA GLU A 113 7.87 9.41 -7.31
C GLU A 113 8.00 10.52 -8.35
N PHE A 114 7.30 10.38 -9.46
CA PHE A 114 7.23 11.40 -10.50
C PHE A 114 5.96 12.24 -10.36
N ALA A 115 6.00 13.45 -10.93
CA ALA A 115 4.82 14.29 -11.08
C ALA A 115 3.78 13.64 -12.02
N ASP A 116 4.28 13.04 -13.11
CA ASP A 116 3.45 12.47 -14.17
C ASP A 116 3.61 10.94 -14.29
N PRO A 117 2.52 10.22 -14.60
CA PRO A 117 2.58 8.77 -14.86
C PRO A 117 3.28 8.43 -16.18
N SER A 118 3.35 9.36 -17.14
CA SER A 118 4.07 9.16 -18.40
C SER A 118 5.56 8.96 -18.18
N SER A 119 6.15 9.67 -17.21
CA SER A 119 7.55 9.58 -16.80
C SER A 119 7.94 8.20 -16.28
N VAL A 120 6.97 7.43 -15.76
CA VAL A 120 7.20 6.04 -15.34
C VAL A 120 7.57 5.19 -16.55
N ARG A 121 6.89 5.37 -17.68
CA ARG A 121 7.12 4.57 -18.89
C ARG A 121 8.49 4.85 -19.52
N THR A 122 8.92 6.11 -19.52
CA THR A 122 10.26 6.49 -19.99
C THR A 122 11.33 5.93 -19.05
N ALA A 123 11.14 6.06 -17.74
CA ALA A 123 12.07 5.51 -16.75
C ALA A 123 12.20 3.99 -16.80
N LEU A 124 11.13 3.26 -17.12
CA LEU A 124 11.18 1.81 -17.35
C LEU A 124 12.10 1.43 -18.51
N SER A 125 12.22 2.30 -19.52
CA SER A 125 13.10 2.06 -20.68
C SER A 125 14.58 2.18 -20.31
N LEU A 126 14.90 2.88 -19.20
CA LEU A 126 16.26 2.94 -18.63
C LEU A 126 16.61 1.72 -17.76
N SER A 127 15.77 0.69 -17.71
CA SER A 127 16.13 -0.56 -17.05
C SER A 127 17.41 -1.15 -17.63
N GLU A 128 18.25 -1.77 -16.79
CA GLU A 128 19.52 -2.43 -17.16
C GLU A 128 20.67 -1.49 -17.55
N SER A 129 20.46 -0.17 -17.44
CA SER A 129 21.52 0.83 -17.56
C SER A 129 22.57 0.70 -16.45
N PHE A 130 23.81 1.08 -16.75
CA PHE A 130 24.91 1.06 -15.79
C PHE A 130 24.94 2.36 -14.98
N PHE A 131 24.91 2.22 -13.65
CA PHE A 131 25.05 3.31 -12.70
C PHE A 131 26.09 2.93 -11.64
N LYS A 132 27.12 3.78 -11.45
CA LYS A 132 28.19 3.57 -10.44
C LYS A 132 28.77 2.14 -10.40
N LYS A 133 28.99 1.52 -11.57
CA LYS A 133 29.53 0.16 -11.76
C LYS A 133 28.53 -1.00 -11.55
N ARG A 134 27.24 -0.73 -11.33
CA ARG A 134 26.20 -1.74 -11.20
C ARG A 134 25.10 -1.49 -12.22
N GLN A 135 24.50 -2.54 -12.76
CA GLN A 135 23.31 -2.39 -13.60
C GLN A 135 22.09 -2.20 -12.71
N ILE A 136 21.35 -1.12 -12.93
CA ILE A 136 20.12 -0.86 -12.16
C ILE A 136 18.94 -1.61 -12.77
N LYS A 137 18.03 -2.04 -11.90
CA LYS A 137 16.76 -2.65 -12.31
C LYS A 137 15.63 -1.69 -12.02
N VAL A 138 14.95 -1.20 -13.06
CA VAL A 138 13.79 -0.31 -12.90
C VAL A 138 12.51 -1.11 -13.15
N CYS A 139 11.54 -0.99 -12.26
CA CYS A 139 10.21 -1.60 -12.37
C CYS A 139 9.15 -0.62 -11.86
N SER A 140 7.89 -0.75 -12.27
CA SER A 140 6.80 0.01 -11.66
C SER A 140 6.66 -0.37 -10.19
N LYS A 141 6.33 0.60 -9.33
CA LYS A 141 6.11 0.34 -7.91
C LYS A 141 4.92 -0.62 -7.76
N ARG A 142 5.09 -1.64 -6.93
CA ARG A 142 4.02 -2.62 -6.66
C ARG A 142 3.06 -2.06 -5.61
N ARG A 143 1.75 -2.21 -5.84
CA ARG A 143 0.74 -1.90 -4.83
C ARG A 143 0.89 -2.84 -3.62
N ASN A 144 0.69 -2.31 -2.42
CA ASN A 144 0.68 -3.10 -1.20
C ASN A 144 -0.62 -3.91 -1.13
N ILE A 145 -0.61 -5.17 -1.57
CA ILE A 145 -1.78 -6.05 -1.44
C ILE A 145 -1.75 -6.68 -0.05
N PRO A 146 -2.64 -6.27 0.88
CA PRO A 146 -2.70 -6.90 2.19
C PRO A 146 -3.01 -8.39 2.02
N GLY A 147 -2.17 -9.25 2.62
CA GLY A 147 -2.36 -10.70 2.61
C GLY A 147 -1.63 -11.51 1.53
N PHE A 148 -1.01 -10.88 0.52
CA PHE A 148 -0.27 -11.62 -0.53
C PHE A 148 0.96 -12.39 -0.02
N ASN A 149 1.60 -11.89 1.04
CA ASN A 149 2.75 -12.55 1.68
C ASN A 149 2.37 -13.49 2.84
N ARG A 150 1.06 -13.73 3.09
CA ARG A 150 0.68 -14.79 4.03
C ARG A 150 0.94 -16.12 3.31
N PRO A 151 1.70 -17.07 3.90
CA PRO A 151 1.79 -18.40 3.34
C PRO A 151 0.36 -18.89 3.16
N ARG A 152 -0.04 -19.20 1.92
CA ARG A 152 -1.37 -19.74 1.67
C ARG A 152 -1.47 -20.96 2.55
N MET A 153 -2.27 -20.85 3.61
CA MET A 153 -2.50 -21.92 4.54
C MET A 153 -3.17 -23.00 3.68
N SER A 154 -2.37 -23.96 3.21
CA SER A 154 -2.89 -25.12 2.50
C SER A 154 -3.84 -25.77 3.47
N ALA A 155 -5.13 -25.63 3.21
CA ALA A 155 -6.21 -26.24 3.96
C ALA A 155 -6.17 -27.78 3.91
N PHE A 156 -5.06 -28.39 3.50
CA PHE A 156 -4.93 -29.82 3.22
C PHE A 156 -3.57 -30.42 3.63
N ARG A 157 -2.84 -29.83 4.58
CA ARG A 157 -1.72 -30.54 5.23
C ARG A 157 -1.74 -30.39 6.74
N GLY A 158 -2.74 -31.01 7.37
CA GLY A 158 -2.68 -31.30 8.79
C GLY A 158 -3.93 -31.97 9.33
N ARG A 159 -3.74 -33.21 9.81
CA ARG A 159 -4.53 -33.89 10.85
C ARG A 159 -5.82 -34.58 10.38
N VAL A 160 -5.67 -35.88 10.13
CA VAL A 160 -6.63 -36.87 10.65
C VAL A 160 -6.83 -36.56 12.13
N MET A 161 -7.90 -35.84 12.45
CA MET A 161 -8.41 -35.71 13.80
C MET A 161 -8.93 -37.09 14.19
N LYS A 162 -8.21 -37.80 15.05
CA LYS A 162 -8.81 -38.86 15.87
C LYS A 162 -9.85 -38.17 16.75
N SER A 163 -11.10 -38.20 16.34
CA SER A 163 -12.23 -37.87 17.20
C SER A 163 -12.22 -38.80 18.42
N PRO A 164 -12.29 -38.28 19.66
CA PRO A 164 -12.61 -39.12 20.80
C PRO A 164 -14.11 -39.43 20.77
N LEU A 165 -14.46 -40.65 21.18
CA LEU A 165 -15.80 -41.07 21.58
C LEU A 165 -16.78 -41.49 20.47
N SER A 166 -16.84 -42.80 20.22
CA SER A 166 -18.13 -43.50 20.32
C SER A 166 -17.90 -44.98 20.60
N SER A 167 -18.14 -45.36 21.85
CA SER A 167 -18.31 -46.73 22.28
C SER A 167 -19.59 -47.29 21.66
N ARG A 168 -19.52 -48.38 20.87
CA ARG A 168 -20.52 -49.48 20.81
C ARG A 168 -20.21 -50.52 19.71
N GLY A 169 -20.12 -51.79 20.13
CA GLY A 169 -20.15 -53.02 19.29
C GLY A 169 -18.81 -53.36 18.65
N ARG A 170 -18.02 -54.36 19.09
CA ARG A 170 -18.30 -55.82 19.15
C ARG A 170 -19.01 -56.31 17.88
N PHE A 171 -18.28 -56.96 16.96
CA PHE A 171 -18.64 -58.20 16.24
C PHE A 171 -17.57 -58.56 15.18
N GLY A 172 -16.90 -59.72 15.36
CA GLY A 172 -16.25 -60.55 14.32
C GLY A 172 -14.96 -60.00 13.69
N LEU A 173 -13.91 -60.74 13.33
CA LEU A 173 -13.66 -62.17 13.16
C LEU A 173 -12.12 -62.35 13.01
N ARG A 174 -11.61 -63.45 13.56
CA ARG A 174 -10.50 -64.30 13.08
C ARG A 174 -9.21 -63.66 12.51
N GLN A 175 -8.10 -63.92 13.22
CA GLN A 175 -6.75 -64.13 12.66
C GLN A 175 -6.77 -65.29 11.61
N PRO A 176 -5.88 -65.35 10.58
CA PRO A 176 -4.46 -65.68 10.83
C PRO A 176 -3.39 -65.08 9.88
N SER A 177 -2.21 -64.92 10.46
CA SER A 177 -0.85 -65.18 9.94
C SER A 177 -0.63 -65.33 8.42
N PHE A 178 0.09 -64.37 7.81
CA PHE A 178 1.05 -64.65 6.74
C PHE A 178 2.16 -63.57 6.74
N ARG A 179 3.35 -63.93 7.24
CA ARG A 179 4.63 -63.41 6.72
C ARG A 179 5.01 -64.37 5.59
N PRO A 180 5.67 -63.95 4.48
CA PRO A 180 7.07 -63.54 4.62
C PRO A 180 7.78 -62.73 3.48
N PHE A 181 9.04 -62.38 3.78
CA PHE A 181 10.23 -62.10 2.95
C PHE A 181 10.56 -60.69 2.34
N TYR A 182 11.60 -60.07 2.95
CA TYR A 182 12.80 -59.38 2.40
C TYR A 182 12.70 -58.28 1.32
N ARG A 183 13.34 -57.11 1.57
CA ARG A 183 14.69 -56.73 1.08
C ARG A 183 15.00 -55.27 1.41
N GLY A 184 16.16 -54.99 2.02
CA GLY A 184 16.57 -53.66 2.49
C GLY A 184 17.25 -52.74 1.47
N ARG A 185 17.95 -51.75 2.05
CA ARG A 185 18.77 -50.65 1.46
C ARG A 185 17.98 -49.38 1.10
N GLY A 186 18.41 -48.16 1.45
CA GLY A 186 19.67 -47.75 2.05
C GLY A 186 19.61 -46.32 2.60
N ALA A 187 20.28 -46.13 3.73
CA ALA A 187 20.64 -44.84 4.28
C ALA A 187 21.90 -44.35 3.56
N TYR A 188 21.83 -43.21 2.88
CA TYR A 188 22.98 -42.51 2.34
C TYR A 188 23.36 -41.37 3.29
N LYS A 189 24.51 -41.50 3.97
CA LYS A 189 25.19 -40.40 4.66
C LYS A 189 25.99 -39.62 3.62
N LYS A 190 25.73 -38.31 3.45
CA LYS A 190 26.62 -37.42 2.71
C LYS A 190 27.79 -37.02 3.62
N VAL A 191 29.00 -37.40 3.21
CA VAL A 191 30.26 -36.90 3.74
C VAL A 191 30.47 -35.50 3.16
N VAL A 192 30.73 -34.52 4.03
CA VAL A 192 31.14 -33.17 3.63
C VAL A 192 32.66 -33.20 3.52
N THR A 193 33.19 -33.13 2.30
CA THR A 193 34.60 -32.81 2.07
C THR A 193 34.71 -31.37 1.62
N ASN A 194 35.52 -30.59 2.33
CA ASN A 194 35.75 -29.17 2.12
C ASN A 194 36.68 -28.97 0.90
N PRO A 195 36.33 -28.18 -0.12
CA PRO A 195 37.06 -28.16 -1.39
C PRO A 195 38.28 -27.20 -1.44
N TYR A 196 38.87 -26.81 -0.31
CA TYR A 196 39.96 -25.82 -0.26
C TYR A 196 41.22 -26.28 0.50
N GLU A 197 41.62 -27.55 0.33
CA GLU A 197 42.95 -28.00 0.74
C GLU A 197 43.59 -28.83 -0.37
N ARG A 198 44.37 -28.17 -1.23
CA ARG A 198 45.56 -28.76 -1.86
C ARG A 198 46.50 -27.66 -2.36
N THR A 199 47.67 -27.67 -1.71
CA THR A 199 49.03 -27.25 -2.15
C THR A 199 49.18 -25.89 -2.78
#